data_AF-A0A6B0V516-F1
#
_entry.id   AF-A0A6B0V516-F1
#
_cell.length_a   1.000
_cell.length_b   1.000
_cell.length_c   1.000
_cell.angle_alpha   90.00
_cell.angle_beta   90.00
_cell.angle_gamma   90.00
#
_symmetry.space_group_name_H-M   'P 1'
#
loop_
_entity.id
_entity.type
_entity.pdbx_description
1 polymer ?
#
loop_
_entity_poly.entity_id
_entity_poly.type
_entity_poly.pdbx_seq_one_letter_code
_entity_poly.pdbx_strand_id
1 'polypeptide(L)'
;MFLVDFFVFLEVALLMFSCVNCFGGGLSYDEEWRRRRCEKIGTIHLEIYLVLDTLYAAIHQENISQCRPYLETLVNNVEAYFWPFDCPDLIITLVGVKVLTGAEEKQFKKYKKFKNDTTEKLDPAFTLSMFNLWVNNDTTFQNADVVYLLTGEEIRDYMVAYKLEMKAASYSAGPCHNRRTALSKDDGRTFSGVPAMAQQIARMLGIKWDDSRSTNEPCKVTDGYIMSK
;
A
#
# COMPACT_ATOMS: atom_id res chain seq x y z
N MET A 1 22.92 -0.49 -10.70
CA MET A 1 21.65 -1.24 -10.79
C MET A 1 20.46 -0.37 -10.44
N PHE A 2 20.47 0.41 -9.36
CA PHE A 2 19.39 1.34 -8.93
C PHE A 2 18.82 2.33 -9.95
N LEU A 3 19.57 2.71 -11.00
CA LEU A 3 19.08 3.71 -11.97
C LEU A 3 18.03 3.11 -12.92
N VAL A 4 18.15 1.83 -13.28
CA VAL A 4 17.27 1.17 -14.25
C VAL A 4 15.90 0.91 -13.62
N ASP A 5 15.88 0.44 -12.38
CA ASP A 5 14.66 0.16 -11.62
C ASP A 5 13.86 1.45 -11.35
N PHE A 6 14.54 2.58 -11.06
CA PHE A 6 13.88 3.88 -10.88
C PHE A 6 13.13 4.37 -12.12
N PHE A 7 13.73 4.22 -13.32
CA PHE A 7 13.05 4.58 -14.55
C PHE A 7 11.87 3.67 -14.81
N VAL A 8 11.95 2.37 -14.51
CA VAL A 8 10.81 1.45 -14.64
C VAL A 8 9.65 1.91 -13.75
N PHE A 9 9.86 2.23 -12.47
CA PHE A 9 8.75 2.65 -11.59
C PHE A 9 8.14 4.01 -11.93
N LEU A 10 8.94 5.00 -12.37
CA LEU A 10 8.39 6.27 -12.87
C LEU A 10 7.59 6.06 -14.17
N GLU A 11 8.02 5.13 -15.01
CA GLU A 11 7.32 4.72 -16.23
C GLU A 11 6.04 3.92 -15.95
N VAL A 12 6.05 3.05 -14.94
CA VAL A 12 4.88 2.32 -14.42
C VAL A 12 3.86 3.29 -13.87
N ALA A 13 4.28 4.27 -13.06
CA ALA A 13 3.37 5.29 -12.56
C ALA A 13 2.64 5.98 -13.71
N LEU A 14 3.36 6.39 -14.76
CA LEU A 14 2.79 7.04 -15.95
C LEU A 14 1.82 6.13 -16.73
N LEU A 15 2.08 4.83 -16.84
CA LEU A 15 1.18 3.88 -17.50
C LEU A 15 -0.06 3.57 -16.65
N MET A 16 0.10 3.35 -15.36
CA MET A 16 -1.02 3.15 -14.43
C MET A 16 -1.88 4.40 -14.33
N PHE A 17 -1.30 5.61 -14.37
CA PHE A 17 -2.05 6.86 -14.53
C PHE A 17 -2.94 6.83 -15.77
N SER A 18 -2.42 6.32 -16.88
CA SER A 18 -3.11 6.32 -18.15
C SER A 18 -4.22 5.26 -18.22
N CYS A 19 -4.11 4.14 -17.48
CA CYS A 19 -5.13 3.08 -17.41
C CYS A 19 -6.23 3.34 -16.36
N VAL A 20 -5.91 4.09 -15.29
CA VAL A 20 -6.88 4.48 -14.23
C VAL A 20 -7.65 5.75 -14.57
N ASN A 21 -7.11 6.62 -15.43
CA ASN A 21 -7.87 7.80 -15.86
C ASN A 21 -9.02 7.39 -16.78
N CYS A 22 -10.25 7.72 -16.38
CA CYS A 22 -11.40 7.85 -17.26
C CYS A 22 -11.19 9.01 -18.27
N PHE A 23 -10.12 9.01 -19.08
CA PHE A 23 -9.97 9.99 -20.15
C PHE A 23 -10.97 9.68 -21.26
N GLY A 24 -11.88 10.63 -21.51
CA GLY A 24 -12.62 10.66 -22.76
C GLY A 24 -11.63 10.73 -23.94
N GLY A 25 -11.65 9.71 -24.80
CA GLY A 25 -11.08 9.69 -26.15
C GLY A 25 -9.66 10.22 -26.31
N GLY A 26 -8.65 9.35 -26.19
CA GLY A 26 -7.27 9.64 -26.57
C GLY A 26 -7.03 9.45 -28.09
N LEU A 27 -6.29 10.38 -28.70
CA LEU A 27 -5.83 10.31 -30.10
C LEU A 27 -4.86 9.13 -30.32
N SER A 28 -4.85 8.52 -31.52
CA SER A 28 -4.13 7.26 -31.82
C SER A 28 -2.61 7.24 -31.57
N TYR A 29 -1.96 8.40 -31.42
CA TYR A 29 -0.54 8.50 -31.05
C TYR A 29 -0.27 8.12 -29.59
N ASP A 30 -1.26 8.32 -28.71
CA ASP A 30 -1.16 8.02 -27.29
C ASP A 30 -1.27 6.51 -27.04
N GLU A 31 -2.08 5.81 -27.84
CA GLU A 31 -2.20 4.34 -27.80
C GLU A 31 -0.93 3.62 -28.27
N GLU A 32 -0.30 4.09 -29.35
CA GLU A 32 0.92 3.44 -29.86
C GLU A 32 2.11 3.61 -28.91
N TRP A 33 2.24 4.80 -28.29
CA TRP A 33 3.24 5.05 -27.27
C TRP A 33 2.99 4.20 -26.01
N ARG A 34 1.72 4.09 -25.57
CA ARG A 34 1.33 3.24 -24.43
C ARG A 34 1.67 1.79 -24.73
N ARG A 35 1.30 1.28 -25.91
CA ARG A 35 1.60 -0.10 -26.33
C ARG A 35 3.09 -0.41 -26.36
N ARG A 36 3.92 0.46 -26.95
CA ARG A 36 5.38 0.26 -26.98
C ARG A 36 6.01 0.28 -25.58
N ARG A 37 5.47 1.11 -24.67
CA ARG A 37 5.94 1.18 -23.30
C ARG A 37 5.46 -0.03 -22.48
N CYS A 38 4.27 -0.52 -22.78
CA CYS A 38 3.74 -1.78 -22.26
C CYS A 38 4.58 -2.98 -22.65
N GLU A 39 4.92 -3.11 -23.94
CA GLU A 39 5.84 -4.15 -24.42
C GLU A 39 7.21 -4.07 -23.74
N LYS A 40 7.65 -2.87 -23.34
CA LYS A 40 8.92 -2.66 -22.66
C LYS A 40 8.88 -3.00 -21.17
N ILE A 41 7.79 -2.69 -20.46
CA ILE A 41 7.65 -2.97 -19.02
C ILE A 41 7.22 -4.42 -18.80
N GLY A 42 6.26 -4.92 -19.57
CA GLY A 42 5.70 -6.26 -19.43
C GLY A 42 5.04 -6.45 -18.06
N THR A 43 5.55 -7.45 -17.32
CA THR A 43 5.05 -7.83 -16.00
C THR A 43 5.91 -7.24 -14.89
N ILE A 44 5.28 -6.57 -13.94
CA ILE A 44 5.90 -6.12 -12.70
C ILE A 44 5.81 -7.25 -11.68
N HIS A 45 6.96 -7.66 -11.17
CA HIS A 45 7.05 -8.51 -9.99
C HIS A 45 7.28 -7.63 -8.78
N LEU A 46 6.35 -7.67 -7.82
CA LEU A 46 6.42 -6.89 -6.58
C LEU A 46 6.61 -7.84 -5.40
N GLU A 47 7.81 -7.85 -4.83
CA GLU A 47 8.13 -8.66 -3.65
C GLU A 47 7.68 -7.96 -2.37
N ILE A 48 6.61 -8.47 -1.75
CA ILE A 48 6.06 -7.93 -0.51
C ILE A 48 6.51 -8.73 0.71
N TYR A 49 7.02 -8.03 1.72
CA TYR A 49 7.32 -8.57 3.04
C TYR A 49 6.32 -8.05 4.05
N LEU A 50 5.58 -8.94 4.71
CA LEU A 50 4.59 -8.56 5.72
C LEU A 50 5.20 -8.52 7.11
N VAL A 51 4.94 -7.44 7.83
CA VAL A 51 5.28 -7.27 9.24
C VAL A 51 3.98 -7.24 10.02
N LEU A 52 3.84 -8.12 11.00
CA LEU A 52 2.63 -8.27 11.81
C LEU A 52 2.91 -7.74 13.22
N ASP A 53 2.05 -6.87 13.73
CA ASP A 53 2.14 -6.50 15.13
C ASP A 53 1.57 -7.59 16.06
N THR A 54 1.90 -7.48 17.34
CA THR A 54 1.50 -8.41 18.40
C THR A 54 -0.01 -8.53 18.52
N LEU A 55 -0.75 -7.42 18.37
CA LEU A 55 -2.21 -7.44 18.42
C LEU A 55 -2.80 -8.26 17.26
N TYR A 56 -2.28 -8.09 16.05
CA TYR A 56 -2.65 -8.85 14.87
C TYR A 56 -2.26 -10.33 15.01
N ALA A 57 -1.03 -10.59 15.43
CA ALA A 57 -0.51 -11.95 15.61
C ALA A 57 -1.30 -12.75 16.68
N ALA A 58 -1.79 -12.07 17.73
CA ALA A 58 -2.59 -12.68 18.77
C ALA A 58 -3.92 -13.28 18.24
N ILE A 59 -4.46 -12.76 17.13
CA ILE A 59 -5.68 -13.28 16.49
C ILE A 59 -5.50 -14.73 16.04
N HIS A 60 -4.27 -15.09 15.63
CA HIS A 60 -3.90 -16.41 15.16
C HIS A 60 -3.14 -17.23 16.22
N GLN A 61 -3.32 -16.91 17.51
CA GLN A 61 -2.66 -17.59 18.64
C GLN A 61 -1.12 -17.57 18.52
N GLU A 62 -0.56 -16.52 17.92
CA GLU A 62 0.87 -16.39 17.62
C GLU A 62 1.43 -17.51 16.72
N ASN A 63 0.55 -18.30 16.09
CA ASN A 63 0.94 -19.40 15.21
C ASN A 63 1.00 -18.93 13.75
N ILE A 64 2.18 -18.46 13.34
CA ILE A 64 2.43 -17.98 11.98
C ILE A 64 2.07 -19.03 10.92
N SER A 65 2.26 -20.32 11.20
CA SER A 65 1.93 -21.38 10.24
C SER A 65 0.43 -21.45 9.92
N GLN A 66 -0.42 -21.10 10.89
CA GLN A 66 -1.87 -20.99 10.70
C GLN A 66 -2.27 -19.64 10.08
N CYS A 67 -1.46 -18.60 10.28
CA CYS A 67 -1.68 -17.27 9.69
C CYS A 67 -1.29 -17.22 8.20
N ARG A 68 -0.29 -18.01 7.77
CA ARG A 68 0.26 -17.95 6.42
C ARG A 68 -0.79 -18.13 5.30
N PRO A 69 -1.72 -19.10 5.34
CA PRO A 69 -2.76 -19.22 4.32
C PRO A 69 -3.66 -17.99 4.22
N TYR A 70 -3.96 -17.35 5.37
CA TYR A 70 -4.72 -16.10 5.39
C TYR A 70 -3.92 -14.98 4.72
N LEU A 71 -2.64 -14.81 5.06
CA LEU A 71 -1.79 -13.77 4.48
C LEU A 71 -1.58 -13.93 2.97
N GLU A 72 -1.33 -15.17 2.52
CA GLU A 72 -1.24 -15.49 1.09
C GLU A 72 -2.55 -15.16 0.37
N THR A 73 -3.69 -15.54 0.96
CA THR A 73 -5.01 -15.21 0.42
C THR A 73 -5.24 -13.70 0.41
N LEU A 74 -4.84 -12.98 1.45
CA LEU A 74 -4.95 -11.52 1.54
C LEU A 74 -4.16 -10.84 0.42
N VAL A 75 -2.90 -11.27 0.20
CA VAL A 75 -2.06 -10.74 -0.88
C VAL A 75 -2.65 -11.05 -2.26
N ASN A 76 -3.16 -12.26 -2.48
CA ASN A 76 -3.83 -12.63 -3.73
C ASN A 76 -5.09 -11.78 -3.98
N ASN A 77 -5.88 -11.51 -2.94
CA ASN A 77 -7.05 -10.63 -3.05
C ASN A 77 -6.64 -9.19 -3.36
N VAL A 78 -5.50 -8.72 -2.86
CA VAL A 78 -4.95 -7.41 -3.21
C VAL A 78 -4.49 -7.38 -4.66
N GLU A 79 -3.76 -8.39 -5.12
CA GLU A 79 -3.34 -8.52 -6.52
C GLU A 79 -4.54 -8.50 -7.48
N ALA A 80 -5.67 -9.13 -7.10
CA ALA A 80 -6.87 -9.16 -7.92
C ALA A 80 -7.47 -7.78 -8.25
N TYR A 81 -7.20 -6.74 -7.44
CA TYR A 81 -7.58 -5.37 -7.78
C TYR A 81 -6.83 -4.81 -8.99
N PHE A 82 -5.69 -5.41 -9.35
CA PHE A 82 -4.82 -4.99 -10.44
C PHE A 82 -5.00 -5.84 -11.70
N TRP A 83 -5.72 -6.96 -11.65
CA TRP A 83 -6.00 -7.79 -12.84
C TRP A 83 -6.72 -7.05 -13.99
N PRO A 84 -7.57 -6.03 -13.75
CA PRO A 84 -8.15 -5.26 -14.85
C PRO A 84 -7.14 -4.38 -15.60
N PHE A 85 -5.88 -4.26 -15.14
CA PHE A 85 -4.87 -3.51 -15.88
C PHE A 85 -4.41 -4.31 -17.09
N ASP A 86 -4.75 -3.83 -18.28
CA ASP A 86 -4.26 -4.41 -19.55
C ASP A 86 -2.74 -4.29 -19.70
N CYS A 87 -2.15 -3.32 -18.99
CA CYS A 87 -0.72 -3.15 -18.86
C CYS A 87 -0.37 -2.02 -17.87
N PRO A 88 0.69 -2.19 -17.06
CA PRO A 88 1.46 -3.42 -16.89
C PRO A 88 0.71 -4.48 -16.07
N ASP A 89 1.04 -5.76 -16.29
CA ASP A 89 0.62 -6.83 -15.38
C ASP A 89 1.34 -6.65 -14.04
N LEU A 90 0.65 -6.92 -12.93
CA LEU A 90 1.24 -6.89 -11.60
C LEU A 90 1.10 -8.26 -10.96
N ILE A 91 2.24 -8.84 -10.57
CA ILE A 91 2.31 -10.06 -9.76
C ILE A 91 2.88 -9.68 -8.39
N ILE A 92 2.13 -9.92 -7.33
CA ILE A 92 2.54 -9.63 -5.96
C ILE A 92 2.96 -10.93 -5.29
N THR A 93 4.24 -11.03 -4.92
CA THR A 93 4.79 -12.25 -4.29
C THR A 93 5.07 -12.00 -2.82
N LEU A 94 4.43 -12.78 -1.93
CA LEU A 94 4.73 -12.78 -0.51
C LEU A 94 6.09 -13.47 -0.25
N VAL A 95 7.15 -12.68 -0.04
CA VAL A 95 8.51 -13.19 0.15
C VAL A 95 8.87 -13.49 1.60
N GLY A 96 8.15 -12.90 2.56
CA GLY A 96 8.44 -13.11 3.97
C GLY A 96 7.38 -12.55 4.91
N VAL A 97 7.41 -13.06 6.15
CA VAL A 97 6.53 -12.62 7.24
C VAL A 97 7.38 -12.49 8.51
N LYS A 98 7.24 -11.37 9.23
CA LYS A 98 7.86 -11.15 10.54
C LYS A 98 6.79 -10.74 11.55
N VAL A 99 6.70 -11.48 12.65
CA VAL A 99 5.91 -11.05 13.81
C VAL A 99 6.80 -10.21 14.70
N LEU A 100 6.28 -9.04 15.09
CA LEU A 100 6.97 -8.11 15.97
C LEU A 100 6.86 -8.55 17.43
N THR A 101 7.88 -8.19 18.19
CA THR A 101 7.80 -8.15 19.64
C THR A 101 7.24 -6.80 20.10
N GLY A 102 6.63 -6.77 21.29
CA GLY A 102 6.21 -5.50 21.89
C GLY A 102 7.36 -4.51 22.15
N ALA A 103 8.62 -4.98 22.19
CA ALA A 103 9.79 -4.13 22.27
C ALA A 103 10.14 -3.47 20.93
N GLU A 104 10.03 -4.21 19.81
CA GLU A 104 10.21 -3.66 18.46
C GLU A 104 9.11 -2.64 18.13
N GLU A 105 7.86 -2.93 18.46
CA GLU A 105 6.75 -2.01 18.21
C GLU A 105 6.96 -0.63 18.84
N LYS A 106 7.49 -0.58 20.08
CA LYS A 106 7.77 0.68 20.79
C LYS A 106 8.82 1.54 20.10
N GLN A 107 9.62 0.98 19.19
CA GLN A 107 10.66 1.74 18.49
C GLN A 107 10.08 2.66 17.42
N PHE A 108 8.90 2.32 16.86
CA PHE A 108 8.32 3.08 15.76
C PHE A 108 6.84 3.40 15.89
N LYS A 109 6.04 2.61 16.61
CA LYS A 109 4.62 2.93 16.80
C LYS A 109 4.47 4.13 17.71
N LYS A 110 3.62 5.07 17.26
CA LYS A 110 3.24 6.22 18.07
C LYS A 110 1.73 6.28 18.19
N TYR A 111 1.30 6.48 19.42
CA TYR A 111 -0.10 6.63 19.76
C TYR A 111 -0.40 8.07 20.13
N LYS A 112 -1.62 8.50 19.84
CA LYS A 112 -2.15 9.80 20.23
C LYS A 112 -3.59 9.64 20.71
N LYS A 113 -3.97 10.46 21.69
CA LYS A 113 -5.33 10.51 22.22
C LYS A 113 -6.00 11.81 21.82
N PHE A 114 -7.16 11.74 21.16
CA PHE A 114 -8.01 12.91 20.97
C PHE A 114 -8.78 13.23 22.25
N LYS A 115 -9.15 14.51 22.44
CA LYS A 115 -9.91 14.97 23.62
C LYS A 115 -11.20 14.18 23.89
N ASN A 116 -11.83 13.64 22.84
CA ASN A 116 -13.11 12.93 22.94
C ASN A 116 -12.96 11.40 22.86
N ASP A 117 -11.74 10.89 22.69
CA ASP A 117 -11.51 9.44 22.63
C ASP A 117 -11.20 8.90 24.03
N THR A 118 -11.71 7.72 24.34
CA THR A 118 -11.41 7.02 25.60
C THR A 118 -10.06 6.32 25.56
N THR A 119 -9.67 5.82 24.38
CA THR A 119 -8.42 5.10 24.11
C THR A 119 -7.49 5.90 23.19
N GLU A 120 -6.20 5.59 23.26
CA GLU A 120 -5.24 6.09 22.27
C GLU A 120 -5.41 5.32 20.96
N LYS A 121 -5.13 5.97 19.82
CA LYS A 121 -5.12 5.34 18.50
C LYS A 121 -3.77 5.56 17.84
N LEU A 122 -3.43 4.70 16.87
CA LEU A 122 -2.16 4.75 16.17
C LEU A 122 -2.11 5.99 15.26
N ASP A 123 -1.05 6.78 15.40
CA ASP A 123 -0.73 7.89 14.50
C ASP A 123 -0.06 7.34 13.24
N PRO A 124 -0.72 7.33 12.07
CA PRO A 124 -0.19 6.71 10.87
C PRO A 124 1.01 7.44 10.31
N ALA A 125 1.04 8.78 10.36
CA ALA A 125 2.10 9.57 9.74
C ALA A 125 3.41 9.41 10.51
N PHE A 126 3.35 9.54 11.83
CA PHE A 126 4.54 9.35 12.68
C PHE A 126 4.99 7.89 12.66
N THR A 127 4.05 6.95 12.80
CA THR A 127 4.36 5.51 12.79
C THR A 127 5.00 5.09 11.48
N LEU A 128 4.47 5.52 10.33
CA LEU A 128 5.04 5.21 9.01
C LEU A 128 6.48 5.75 8.90
N SER A 129 6.72 6.99 9.31
CA SER A 129 8.05 7.59 9.23
C SER A 129 9.08 6.83 10.06
N MET A 130 8.73 6.44 11.29
CA MET A 130 9.64 5.70 12.16
C MET A 130 9.78 4.24 11.73
N PHE A 131 8.69 3.63 11.25
CA PHE A 131 8.70 2.26 10.73
C PHE A 131 9.63 2.14 9.53
N ASN A 132 9.60 3.14 8.64
CA ASN A 132 10.51 3.22 7.51
C ASN A 132 11.99 3.31 7.93
N LEU A 133 12.30 4.10 8.96
CA LEU A 133 13.66 4.16 9.52
C LEU A 133 14.08 2.82 10.11
N TRP A 134 13.18 2.17 10.85
CA TRP A 134 13.41 0.85 11.44
C TRP A 134 13.67 -0.22 10.37
N VAL A 135 12.82 -0.31 9.35
CA VAL A 135 12.96 -1.24 8.21
C VAL A 135 14.28 -1.03 7.47
N ASN A 136 14.67 0.21 7.20
CA ASN A 136 15.91 0.50 6.46
C ASN A 136 17.19 0.16 7.24
N ASN A 137 17.09 -0.02 8.57
CA ASN A 137 18.20 -0.42 9.42
C ASN A 137 18.29 -1.94 9.64
N ASP A 138 17.30 -2.71 9.19
CA ASP A 138 17.24 -4.17 9.35
C ASP A 138 17.50 -4.86 7.99
N THR A 139 18.57 -5.65 7.92
CA THR A 139 18.98 -6.35 6.69
C THR A 139 18.01 -7.44 6.27
N THR A 140 17.11 -7.89 7.17
CA THR A 140 16.05 -8.87 6.88
C THR A 140 15.21 -8.45 5.68
N PHE A 141 15.01 -7.14 5.50
CA PHE A 141 14.13 -6.59 4.47
C PHE A 141 14.85 -6.14 3.21
N GLN A 142 16.17 -6.33 3.11
CA GLN A 142 16.98 -5.70 2.07
C GLN A 142 16.49 -6.00 0.64
N ASN A 143 15.97 -7.22 0.41
CA ASN A 143 15.52 -7.68 -0.89
C ASN A 143 14.04 -7.39 -1.19
N ALA A 144 13.23 -6.99 -0.20
CA ALA A 144 11.81 -6.76 -0.44
C ALA A 144 11.58 -5.43 -1.17
N ASP A 145 10.73 -5.42 -2.20
CA ASP A 145 10.31 -4.20 -2.89
C ASP A 145 9.39 -3.34 -2.01
N VAL A 146 8.61 -4.00 -1.16
CA VAL A 146 7.66 -3.40 -0.22
C VAL A 146 7.74 -4.10 1.12
N VAL A 147 7.80 -3.32 2.20
CA VAL A 147 7.62 -3.83 3.57
C VAL A 147 6.37 -3.23 4.17
N TYR A 148 5.42 -4.10 4.51
CA TYR A 148 4.06 -3.71 4.84
C TYR A 148 3.69 -4.10 6.26
N LEU A 149 3.33 -3.12 7.09
CA LEU A 149 2.84 -3.37 8.45
C LEU A 149 1.33 -3.63 8.44
N LEU A 150 0.94 -4.85 8.82
CA LEU A 150 -0.43 -5.20 9.17
C LEU A 150 -0.63 -5.04 10.67
N THR A 151 -1.65 -4.30 11.05
CA THR A 151 -1.95 -4.00 12.46
C THR A 151 -3.40 -4.30 12.80
N GLY A 152 -3.63 -4.79 14.02
CA GLY A 152 -4.97 -4.85 14.60
C GLY A 152 -5.44 -3.53 15.22
N GLU A 153 -4.56 -2.52 15.27
CA GLU A 153 -4.80 -1.25 15.95
C GLU A 153 -5.75 -0.36 15.16
N GLU A 154 -6.53 0.45 15.88
CA GLU A 154 -7.26 1.55 15.25
C GLU A 154 -6.28 2.64 14.80
N ILE A 155 -6.37 3.02 13.52
CA ILE A 155 -5.56 4.07 12.92
C ILE A 155 -6.41 5.35 12.81
N ARG A 156 -5.81 6.52 13.03
CA ARG A 156 -6.52 7.79 12.89
C ARG A 156 -5.63 8.91 12.39
N ASP A 157 -6.13 9.75 11.48
CA ASP A 157 -5.36 10.94 11.06
C ASP A 157 -5.30 11.97 12.18
N TYR A 158 -4.12 12.53 12.41
CA TYR A 158 -3.86 13.64 13.32
C TYR A 158 -3.32 14.89 12.61
N MET A 159 -3.10 14.84 11.28
CA MET A 159 -2.54 15.94 10.49
C MET A 159 -3.59 16.91 9.95
N VAL A 160 -4.81 16.44 9.65
CA VAL A 160 -5.89 17.29 9.14
C VAL A 160 -6.90 17.60 10.25
N ALA A 161 -7.36 18.86 10.32
CA ALA A 161 -8.37 19.34 11.26
C ALA A 161 -9.70 18.55 11.23
N TYR A 162 -9.91 17.76 10.17
CA TYR A 162 -11.04 16.87 9.98
C TYR A 162 -10.66 15.42 10.31
N LYS A 163 -10.97 15.09 11.57
CA LYS A 163 -11.15 13.84 12.33
C LYS A 163 -11.55 12.55 11.58
N LEU A 164 -11.10 12.31 10.36
CA LEU A 164 -11.49 11.12 9.59
C LEU A 164 -10.72 9.88 10.08
N GLU A 165 -11.41 8.74 10.07
CA GLU A 165 -10.80 7.44 10.26
C GLU A 165 -9.90 7.15 9.05
N MET A 166 -8.59 7.12 9.27
CA MET A 166 -7.66 6.59 8.27
C MET A 166 -7.53 5.10 8.50
N LYS A 167 -7.58 4.31 7.43
CA LYS A 167 -7.37 2.86 7.52
C LYS A 167 -5.94 2.44 7.19
N ALA A 168 -5.14 3.34 6.63
CA ALA A 168 -3.81 3.03 6.11
C ALA A 168 -2.97 4.29 5.83
N ALA A 169 -1.67 4.09 5.64
CA ALA A 169 -0.75 5.10 5.11
C ALA A 169 0.42 4.45 4.35
N SER A 170 0.98 5.17 3.38
CA SER A 170 2.14 4.74 2.60
C SER A 170 2.91 5.94 2.05
N TYR A 171 4.14 5.69 1.63
CA TYR A 171 4.84 6.62 0.74
C TYR A 171 4.30 6.51 -0.69
N SER A 172 4.47 7.60 -1.46
CA SER A 172 4.20 7.62 -2.90
C SER A 172 5.45 7.19 -3.66
N ALA A 173 5.31 6.42 -4.74
CA ALA A 173 6.45 6.02 -5.58
C ALA A 173 7.61 5.45 -4.73
N GLY A 174 7.25 4.56 -3.80
CA GLY A 174 8.08 4.07 -2.71
C GLY A 174 8.99 2.87 -3.02
N PRO A 175 8.58 1.88 -3.84
CA PRO A 175 9.37 0.69 -4.13
C PRO A 175 10.75 1.03 -4.71
N CYS A 176 11.72 0.14 -4.45
CA CYS A 176 13.14 0.29 -4.83
C CYS A 176 13.87 1.52 -4.26
N HIS A 177 13.26 2.22 -3.30
CA HIS A 177 13.85 3.32 -2.56
C HIS A 177 13.85 3.08 -1.05
N ASN A 178 14.51 3.98 -0.31
CA ASN A 178 14.44 4.04 1.15
C ASN A 178 13.04 4.45 1.68
N ARG A 179 11.99 4.42 0.85
CA ARG A 179 10.60 4.80 1.17
C ARG A 179 9.62 3.69 0.79
N ARG A 180 10.05 2.44 0.92
CA ARG A 180 9.30 1.24 0.50
C ARG A 180 8.35 0.68 1.56
N THR A 181 7.81 1.54 2.41
CA THR A 181 6.96 1.11 3.53
C THR A 181 5.52 1.62 3.42
N ALA A 182 4.62 0.79 3.93
CA ALA A 182 3.20 1.09 4.07
C ALA A 182 2.66 0.38 5.32
N LEU A 183 1.49 0.82 5.77
CA LEU A 183 0.76 0.21 6.88
C LEU A 183 -0.74 0.27 6.65
N SER A 184 -1.47 -0.73 7.12
CA SER A 184 -2.94 -0.68 7.22
C SER A 184 -3.46 -1.57 8.33
N LYS A 185 -4.70 -1.28 8.71
CA LYS A 185 -5.48 -2.11 9.62
C LYS A 185 -6.08 -3.30 8.87
N ASP A 186 -5.98 -4.48 9.47
CA ASP A 186 -6.73 -5.68 9.08
C ASP A 186 -7.19 -6.42 10.34
N ASP A 187 -8.35 -7.07 10.27
CA ASP A 187 -8.93 -7.82 11.40
C ASP A 187 -8.47 -9.29 11.46
N GLY A 188 -7.62 -9.75 10.53
CA GLY A 188 -7.10 -11.10 10.47
C GLY A 188 -8.14 -12.19 10.24
N ARG A 189 -9.39 -11.80 9.88
CA ARG A 189 -10.53 -12.73 9.84
C ARG A 189 -11.39 -12.56 8.60
N THR A 190 -11.63 -11.33 8.17
CA THR A 190 -12.60 -11.02 7.12
C THR A 190 -11.98 -10.37 5.89
N PHE A 191 -10.64 -10.32 5.81
CA PHE A 191 -9.91 -9.59 4.76
C PHE A 191 -10.27 -8.10 4.72
N SER A 192 -10.63 -7.54 5.87
CA SER A 192 -11.08 -6.15 6.01
C SER A 192 -10.01 -5.13 5.59
N GLY A 193 -8.74 -5.50 5.62
CA GLY A 193 -7.61 -4.68 5.18
C GLY A 193 -7.33 -4.71 3.68
N VAL A 194 -7.95 -5.61 2.89
CA VAL A 194 -7.67 -5.74 1.44
C VAL A 194 -7.84 -4.42 0.69
N PRO A 195 -8.97 -3.69 0.80
CA PRO A 195 -9.13 -2.43 0.07
C PRO A 195 -8.08 -1.38 0.45
N ALA A 196 -7.72 -1.32 1.74
CA ALA A 196 -6.75 -0.38 2.25
C ALA A 196 -5.33 -0.72 1.77
N MET A 197 -4.99 -2.01 1.73
CA MET A 197 -3.72 -2.50 1.19
C MET A 197 -3.62 -2.25 -0.32
N ALA A 198 -4.66 -2.56 -1.09
CA ALA A 198 -4.70 -2.29 -2.53
C ALA A 198 -4.48 -0.79 -2.82
N GLN A 199 -5.17 0.09 -2.10
CA GLN A 199 -4.93 1.54 -2.19
C GLN A 199 -3.47 1.91 -1.92
N GLN A 200 -2.87 1.39 -0.85
CA GLN A 200 -1.49 1.75 -0.50
C GLN A 200 -0.46 1.18 -1.50
N ILE A 201 -0.70 -0.02 -2.04
CA ILE A 201 0.14 -0.58 -3.11
C ILE A 201 0.04 0.29 -4.36
N ALA A 202 -1.16 0.70 -4.75
CA ALA A 202 -1.38 1.64 -5.84
C ALA A 202 -0.65 2.98 -5.62
N ARG A 203 -0.72 3.56 -4.41
CA ARG A 203 0.05 4.76 -4.02
C ARG A 203 1.55 4.56 -4.15
N MET A 204 2.05 3.41 -3.68
CA MET A 204 3.45 3.04 -3.77
C MET A 204 3.91 2.88 -5.22
N LEU A 205 3.06 2.36 -6.11
CA LEU A 205 3.30 2.31 -7.57
C LEU A 205 3.12 3.68 -8.26
N GLY A 206 2.76 4.73 -7.52
CA GLY A 206 2.72 6.10 -7.99
C GLY A 206 1.34 6.62 -8.38
N ILE A 207 0.28 5.81 -8.29
CA ILE A 207 -1.09 6.19 -8.63
C ILE A 207 -1.58 7.27 -7.64
N LYS A 208 -2.16 8.37 -8.13
CA LYS A 208 -2.72 9.45 -7.28
C LYS A 208 -4.10 9.05 -6.74
N TRP A 209 -4.56 9.83 -5.77
CA TRP A 209 -5.93 9.81 -5.32
C TRP A 209 -6.88 10.31 -6.41
N ASP A 210 -8.05 9.71 -6.49
CA ASP A 210 -9.21 10.23 -7.20
C ASP A 210 -9.86 11.31 -6.30
N ASP A 211 -9.23 12.49 -6.22
CA ASP A 211 -9.64 13.57 -5.33
C ASP A 211 -10.39 14.71 -6.04
N SER A 212 -10.74 14.54 -7.32
CA SER A 212 -11.51 15.53 -8.05
C SER A 212 -12.91 15.67 -7.46
N ARG A 213 -13.24 16.91 -7.10
CA ARG A 213 -14.59 17.34 -6.69
C ARG A 213 -15.38 17.93 -7.86
N SER A 214 -14.78 17.99 -9.05
CA SER A 214 -15.41 18.56 -10.23
C SER A 214 -16.46 17.59 -10.77
N THR A 215 -17.67 18.10 -11.03
CA THR A 215 -18.72 17.30 -11.69
C THR A 215 -18.44 17.04 -13.16
N ASN A 216 -17.48 17.75 -13.74
CA ASN A 216 -17.20 17.74 -15.17
C ASN A 216 -15.92 16.96 -15.51
N GLU A 217 -15.23 16.44 -14.49
CA GLU A 217 -14.05 15.62 -14.67
C GLU A 217 -14.35 14.16 -14.36
N PRO A 218 -13.67 13.23 -15.05
CA PRO A 218 -13.62 11.84 -14.65
C PRO A 218 -12.99 11.61 -13.27
N CYS A 219 -13.19 10.43 -12.69
CA CYS A 219 -12.58 10.00 -11.42
C CYS A 219 -12.99 10.87 -10.23
N LYS A 220 -14.30 10.99 -10.00
CA LYS A 220 -14.82 11.76 -8.87
C LYS A 220 -14.68 10.94 -7.59
N VAL A 221 -14.48 11.63 -6.47
CA VAL A 221 -14.50 11.01 -5.13
C VAL A 221 -15.78 10.18 -4.89
N THR A 222 -16.90 10.58 -5.50
CA THR A 222 -18.20 9.91 -5.35
C THR A 222 -18.38 8.67 -6.22
N ASP A 223 -17.50 8.43 -7.18
CA ASP A 223 -17.63 7.30 -8.10
C ASP A 223 -17.29 5.96 -7.40
N GLY A 224 -16.60 6.01 -6.26
CA GLY A 224 -16.36 4.86 -5.40
C GLY A 224 -15.28 3.92 -5.91
N TYR A 225 -14.39 4.41 -6.79
CA TYR A 225 -13.21 3.66 -7.23
C TYR A 225 -12.22 3.42 -6.09
N ILE A 226 -11.33 2.44 -6.28
CA ILE A 226 -10.37 2.04 -5.26
C ILE A 226 -9.51 3.23 -4.79
N MET A 227 -9.14 4.17 -5.66
CA MET A 227 -8.32 5.34 -5.30
C MET A 227 -9.12 6.55 -4.82
N SER A 228 -10.42 6.40 -4.55
CA SER A 228 -11.24 7.47 -3.93
C SER A 228 -10.79 7.75 -2.49
N LYS A 229 -10.81 9.04 -2.13
CA LYS A 229 -10.31 9.56 -0.85
C LYS A 229 -11.36 9.56 0.27
#